data_AF-T1GN89-F1
#
_entry.id   AF-T1GN89-F1
#
_cell.length_a   1.000
_cell.length_b   1.000
_cell.length_c   1.000
_cell.angle_alpha   90.00
_cell.angle_beta   90.00
_cell.angle_gamma   90.00
#
_symmetry.space_group_name_H-M   'P 1'
#
loop_
_entity.id
_entity.type
_entity.pdbx_description
1 polymer ?
#
loop_
_entity_poly.entity_id
_entity_poly.type
_entity_poly.pdbx_seq_one_letter_code
_entity_poly.pdbx_strand_id
1 'polypeptide(L)'
;WESYNYDSPFADTFKAFTQKPVWTLNSFKGKKVCFENVVMPLLPRLIFGLYYNTPLISGCKESGMFRAFSEFVLHRLEIPKHEHKLPKIRVTILIRRTKYRQILNADELLNELYSNENYEVRAVSFERGISFKKQLEIL
;
A
#
# COMPACT_ATOMS: atom_id res chain seq x y z
N TRP A 1 -23.29 -6.37 0.28
CA TRP A 1 -21.99 -6.26 -0.42
C TRP A 1 -22.09 -5.34 -1.63
N GLU A 2 -23.21 -5.34 -2.37
CA GLU A 2 -23.43 -4.48 -3.54
C GLU A 2 -23.64 -2.98 -3.23
N SER A 3 -23.91 -2.64 -1.96
CA SER A 3 -24.36 -1.30 -1.56
C SER A 3 -23.39 -0.47 -0.71
N TYR A 4 -22.23 -1.02 -0.34
CA TYR A 4 -21.26 -0.29 0.48
C TYR A 4 -20.41 0.63 -0.39
N ASN A 5 -20.07 1.80 0.15
CA ASN A 5 -19.04 2.64 -0.44
C ASN A 5 -17.71 1.88 -0.47
N TYR A 6 -16.86 2.18 -1.46
CA TYR A 6 -15.54 1.61 -1.52
C TYR A 6 -14.71 2.12 -0.33
N ASP A 7 -14.42 1.21 0.61
CA ASP A 7 -13.56 1.47 1.78
C ASP A 7 -12.42 0.45 1.78
N SER A 8 -11.20 0.95 1.61
CA SER A 8 -9.99 0.14 1.54
C SER A 8 -8.80 0.99 1.95
N PRO A 9 -7.82 0.42 2.69
CA PRO A 9 -6.55 1.09 2.92
C PRO A 9 -5.89 1.55 1.61
N PHE A 10 -6.06 0.80 0.53
CA PHE A 10 -5.47 1.09 -0.78
C PHE A 10 -6.26 2.08 -1.63
N ALA A 11 -7.33 2.69 -1.10
CA ALA A 11 -8.18 3.62 -1.87
C ALA A 11 -7.39 4.77 -2.50
N ASP A 12 -6.38 5.28 -1.81
CA ASP A 12 -5.51 6.34 -2.36
C ASP A 12 -4.75 5.90 -3.62
N THR A 13 -4.49 4.61 -3.80
CA THR A 13 -3.76 4.09 -4.97
C THR A 13 -4.50 4.38 -6.27
N PHE A 14 -5.84 4.47 -6.25
CA PHE A 14 -6.62 4.83 -7.43
C PHE A 14 -6.26 6.21 -7.99
N LYS A 15 -5.80 7.13 -7.13
CA LYS A 15 -5.34 8.47 -7.54
C LYS A 15 -4.14 8.41 -8.48
N ALA A 16 -3.37 7.32 -8.46
CA ALA A 16 -2.29 7.11 -9.43
C ALA A 16 -2.81 6.93 -10.86
N PHE A 17 -3.99 6.31 -11.01
CA PHE A 17 -4.57 5.94 -12.30
C PHE A 17 -5.65 6.91 -12.79
N THR A 18 -6.35 7.57 -11.88
CA THR A 18 -7.48 8.45 -12.22
C THR A 18 -7.64 9.59 -11.23
N GLN A 19 -8.07 10.75 -11.72
CA GLN A 19 -8.50 11.88 -10.90
C GLN A 19 -10.01 11.79 -10.56
N LYS A 20 -10.74 10.85 -11.17
CA LYS A 20 -12.17 10.64 -10.91
C LYS A 20 -12.34 9.82 -9.62
N PRO A 21 -13.39 10.07 -8.84
CA PRO A 21 -13.68 9.26 -7.66
C PRO A 21 -14.01 7.82 -8.06
N VAL A 22 -13.70 6.88 -7.16
CA VAL A 22 -14.11 5.48 -7.33
C VAL A 22 -15.62 5.38 -7.10
N TRP A 23 -16.36 5.01 -8.13
CA TRP A 23 -17.80 4.79 -8.05
C TRP A 23 -18.13 3.34 -7.71
N THR A 24 -19.28 3.15 -7.07
CA THR A 24 -19.86 1.83 -6.83
C THR A 24 -21.12 1.67 -7.67
N LEU A 25 -21.63 0.45 -7.82
CA LEU A 25 -22.89 0.20 -8.55
C LEU A 25 -24.05 1.02 -7.97
N ASN A 26 -24.02 1.27 -6.66
CA ASN A 26 -24.96 2.14 -5.98
C ASN A 26 -24.98 3.57 -6.51
N SER A 27 -23.86 4.11 -6.99
CA SER A 27 -23.80 5.47 -7.56
C SER A 27 -24.72 5.67 -8.77
N PHE A 28 -25.07 4.57 -9.46
CA PHE A 28 -25.87 4.55 -10.67
C PHE A 28 -27.21 3.83 -10.51
N LYS A 29 -27.56 3.40 -9.29
CA LYS A 29 -28.81 2.66 -9.05
C LYS A 29 -30.02 3.45 -9.55
N GLY A 30 -30.84 2.80 -10.39
CA GLY A 30 -32.05 3.39 -10.97
C GLY A 30 -31.80 4.41 -12.10
N LYS A 31 -30.56 4.59 -12.54
CA LYS A 31 -30.19 5.51 -13.63
C LYS A 31 -29.76 4.72 -14.87
N LYS A 32 -30.19 5.17 -16.05
CA LYS A 32 -29.57 4.77 -17.32
C LYS A 32 -28.43 5.75 -17.58
N VAL A 33 -27.20 5.24 -17.61
CA VAL A 33 -26.00 6.04 -17.84
C VAL A 33 -25.21 5.49 -19.03
N CYS A 34 -24.58 6.38 -19.78
CA CYS A 34 -23.64 6.03 -20.83
C CYS A 34 -22.24 6.41 -20.37
N PHE A 35 -21.27 5.51 -20.52
CA PHE A 35 -19.87 5.78 -20.23
C PHE A 35 -19.13 5.93 -21.54
N GLU A 36 -18.40 7.03 -21.71
CA GLU A 36 -17.47 7.19 -22.83
C GLU A 36 -16.23 6.30 -22.61
N ASN A 37 -15.66 6.37 -21.40
CA ASN A 37 -14.52 5.55 -20.97
C ASN A 37 -14.80 5.00 -19.57
N VAL A 38 -14.71 3.68 -19.40
CA VAL A 38 -14.91 3.01 -18.12
C VAL A 38 -13.78 2.03 -17.83
N VAL A 39 -13.21 2.15 -16.63
CA VAL A 39 -12.24 1.17 -16.11
C VAL A 39 -12.94 0.42 -14.99
N MET A 40 -13.15 -0.88 -15.19
CA MET A 40 -13.70 -1.77 -14.18
C MET A 40 -12.54 -2.59 -13.60
N PRO A 41 -11.93 -2.16 -12.48
CA PRO A 41 -10.91 -2.96 -11.81
C PRO A 41 -11.57 -4.25 -11.34
N LEU A 42 -11.42 -5.32 -12.11
CA LEU A 42 -12.02 -6.60 -11.79
C LEU A 42 -11.50 -7.07 -10.44
N LEU A 43 -12.40 -7.58 -9.60
CA LEU A 43 -12.06 -8.03 -8.27
C LEU A 43 -10.89 -9.04 -8.33
N PRO A 44 -10.04 -9.07 -7.29
CA PRO A 44 -8.84 -9.87 -7.22
C PRO A 44 -9.10 -11.40 -7.09
N ARG A 45 -10.00 -11.99 -7.89
CA ARG A 45 -10.22 -13.44 -7.98
C ARG A 45 -10.32 -13.94 -9.42
N LEU A 46 -9.81 -13.20 -10.39
CA LEU A 46 -9.58 -13.72 -11.73
C LEU A 46 -8.13 -14.23 -11.78
N ILE A 47 -7.97 -15.54 -11.98
CA ILE A 47 -6.72 -16.12 -12.48
C ILE A 47 -6.38 -15.30 -13.73
N PHE A 48 -5.20 -14.65 -13.78
CA PHE A 48 -4.73 -13.64 -14.77
C PHE A 48 -4.99 -12.15 -14.45
N GLY A 49 -5.50 -11.79 -13.26
CA GLY A 49 -5.55 -10.40 -12.83
C GLY A 49 -4.16 -9.82 -12.56
N LEU A 50 -3.65 -9.02 -13.51
CA LEU A 50 -2.27 -8.50 -13.61
C LEU A 50 -1.63 -7.91 -12.34
N TYR A 51 -2.40 -7.44 -11.36
CA TYR A 51 -1.86 -6.58 -10.30
C TYR A 51 -1.97 -7.10 -8.86
N TYR A 52 -2.78 -8.12 -8.58
CA TYR A 52 -2.89 -8.65 -7.21
C TYR A 52 -2.96 -10.19 -7.14
N ASN A 53 -3.17 -10.88 -8.27
CA ASN A 53 -3.24 -12.35 -8.31
C ASN A 53 -2.45 -12.96 -9.46
N THR A 54 -1.53 -12.20 -10.06
CA THR A 54 -0.51 -12.81 -10.91
C THR A 54 0.26 -13.79 -10.02
N PRO A 55 0.20 -15.12 -10.27
CA PRO A 55 0.91 -16.07 -9.44
C PRO A 55 2.40 -15.73 -9.52
N LEU A 56 2.97 -15.32 -8.39
CA LEU A 56 4.41 -15.18 -8.27
C LEU A 56 5.00 -16.59 -8.25
N ILE A 57 5.53 -17.02 -9.39
CA ILE A 57 6.22 -18.30 -9.51
C ILE A 57 7.46 -18.25 -8.61
N SER A 58 7.73 -19.34 -7.90
CA SER A 58 8.94 -19.48 -7.07
C SER A 58 10.19 -19.16 -7.91
N GLY A 59 11.08 -18.31 -7.37
CA GLY A 59 12.28 -17.86 -8.07
C GLY A 59 12.13 -16.57 -8.88
N CYS A 60 10.91 -16.01 -9.00
CA CYS A 60 10.71 -14.71 -9.62
C CYS A 60 11.38 -13.61 -8.78
N LYS A 61 12.40 -12.96 -9.36
CA LYS A 61 13.14 -11.83 -8.80
C LYS A 61 13.31 -10.78 -9.89
N GLU A 62 13.54 -9.53 -9.50
CA GLU A 62 13.93 -8.45 -10.42
C GLU A 62 12.96 -8.20 -11.59
N SER A 63 11.68 -8.54 -11.42
CA SER A 63 10.69 -8.32 -12.47
C SER A 63 10.54 -6.83 -12.78
N GLY A 64 10.86 -6.46 -14.02
CA GLY A 64 10.74 -5.09 -14.52
C GLY A 64 9.32 -4.54 -14.42
N MET A 65 8.30 -5.42 -14.47
CA MET A 65 6.91 -5.03 -14.30
C MET A 65 6.65 -4.48 -12.89
N PHE A 66 7.11 -5.17 -11.84
CA PHE A 66 6.93 -4.69 -10.45
C PHE A 66 7.74 -3.43 -10.18
N ARG A 67 8.94 -3.32 -10.76
CA ARG A 67 9.76 -2.10 -10.66
C ARG A 67 9.04 -0.90 -11.30
N ALA A 68 8.62 -1.03 -12.55
CA ALA A 68 7.93 0.02 -13.28
C ALA A 68 6.60 0.40 -12.60
N PHE A 69 5.86 -0.58 -12.10
CA PHE A 69 4.62 -0.34 -11.35
C PHE A 69 4.89 0.45 -10.06
N SER A 70 5.90 0.05 -9.28
CA SER A 70 6.28 0.76 -8.05
C SER A 70 6.68 2.20 -8.33
N GLU A 71 7.56 2.43 -9.32
CA GLU A 71 7.99 3.76 -9.73
C GLU A 71 6.81 4.63 -10.20
N PHE A 72 5.91 4.06 -11.01
CA PHE A 72 4.71 4.74 -11.49
C PHE A 72 3.79 5.18 -10.34
N VAL A 73 3.49 4.27 -9.41
CA VAL A 73 2.60 4.57 -8.27
C VAL A 73 3.21 5.64 -7.38
N LEU A 74 4.50 5.51 -7.01
CA LEU A 74 5.19 6.49 -6.16
C LEU A 74 5.22 7.88 -6.81
N HIS A 75 5.54 7.94 -8.11
CA HIS A 75 5.56 9.20 -8.86
C HIS A 75 4.18 9.85 -8.92
N ARG A 76 3.14 9.09 -9.29
CA ARG A 76 1.78 9.62 -9.47
C ARG A 76 1.09 9.99 -8.15
N LEU A 77 1.47 9.38 -7.03
CA LEU A 77 1.00 9.76 -5.70
C LEU A 77 1.82 10.90 -5.08
N GLU A 78 2.85 11.39 -5.78
CA GLU A 78 3.75 12.45 -5.32
C GLU A 78 4.38 12.09 -3.96
N ILE A 79 4.89 10.86 -3.84
CA ILE A 79 5.60 10.43 -2.64
C ILE A 79 7.00 11.07 -2.68
N PRO A 80 7.38 11.85 -1.65
CA PRO A 80 8.70 12.45 -1.58
C PRO A 80 9.77 11.36 -1.53
N LYS A 81 10.77 11.48 -2.41
CA LYS A 81 11.98 10.66 -2.33
C LYS A 81 12.96 11.34 -1.39
N HIS A 82 13.23 10.71 -0.26
CA HIS A 82 14.25 11.19 0.66
C HIS A 82 15.60 10.61 0.23
N GLU A 83 16.53 11.48 -0.17
CA GLU A 83 17.92 11.06 -0.34
C GLU A 83 18.50 10.68 1.01
N HIS A 84 19.14 9.52 1.09
CA HIS A 84 19.81 9.07 2.30
C HIS A 84 21.04 9.94 2.55
N LYS A 85 20.94 10.89 3.48
CA LYS A 85 21.99 11.88 3.78
C LYS A 85 23.02 11.44 4.83
N LEU A 86 22.94 10.21 5.34
CA LEU A 86 23.71 9.76 6.52
C LEU A 86 24.26 8.34 6.34
N PRO A 87 25.36 7.98 7.03
CA PRO A 87 25.93 6.63 7.01
C PRO A 87 25.13 5.61 7.85
N LYS A 88 24.03 6.03 8.47
CA LYS A 88 23.24 5.20 9.40
C LYS A 88 22.22 4.34 8.66
N ILE A 89 22.02 3.12 9.12
CA ILE A 89 21.03 2.19 8.56
C ILE A 89 19.66 2.53 9.15
N ARG A 90 18.69 2.86 8.28
CA ARG A 90 17.30 3.11 8.70
C ARG A 90 16.57 1.79 8.90
N VAL A 91 16.09 1.55 10.12
CA VAL A 91 15.32 0.36 10.48
C VAL A 91 13.90 0.78 10.84
N THR A 92 12.92 0.37 10.03
CA THR A 92 11.50 0.61 10.34
C THR A 92 10.83 -0.69 10.77
N ILE A 93 10.38 -0.75 12.02
CA ILE A 93 9.64 -1.91 12.55
C ILE A 93 8.15 -1.65 12.45
N LEU A 94 7.46 -2.52 11.71
CA LEU A 94 6.01 -2.53 11.62
C LEU A 94 5.43 -3.34 12.79
N ILE A 95 5.03 -2.65 13.85
CA ILE A 95 4.35 -3.26 14.99
C ILE A 95 2.88 -3.44 14.63
N ARG A 96 2.36 -4.66 14.82
CA ARG A 96 0.95 -4.96 14.59
C ARG A 96 0.22 -5.10 15.92
N ARG A 97 -0.61 -4.12 16.28
CA ARG A 97 -1.43 -4.16 17.51
C ARG A 97 -2.76 -4.90 17.28
N THR A 98 -2.70 -6.16 16.86
CA THR A 98 -3.89 -7.02 16.80
C THR A 98 -3.96 -7.94 18.02
N LYS A 99 -5.14 -8.48 18.33
CA LYS A 99 -5.34 -9.38 19.47
C LYS A 99 -4.49 -10.67 19.41
N TYR A 100 -4.13 -11.13 18.22
CA TYR A 100 -3.54 -12.46 18.01
C TYR A 100 -2.15 -12.47 17.37
N ARG A 101 -1.73 -11.36 16.74
CA ARG A 101 -0.47 -11.31 15.98
C ARG A 101 0.36 -10.12 16.43
N GLN A 102 0.96 -10.28 17.61
CA GLN A 102 1.88 -9.33 18.23
C GLN A 102 3.29 -9.91 18.26
N ILE A 103 4.29 -9.02 18.22
CA ILE A 103 5.68 -9.39 18.48
C ILE A 103 5.83 -9.39 19.99
N LEU A 104 6.01 -10.57 20.59
CA LEU A 104 5.97 -10.74 22.05
C LEU A 104 7.11 -10.00 22.75
N ASN A 105 8.27 -9.91 22.10
CA ASN A 105 9.47 -9.23 22.59
C ASN A 105 9.75 -7.92 21.82
N ALA A 106 8.69 -7.22 21.38
CA ALA A 106 8.84 -5.97 20.60
C ALA A 106 9.70 -4.94 21.33
N ASP A 107 9.48 -4.78 22.64
CA ASP A 107 10.16 -3.77 23.44
C ASP A 107 11.64 -4.10 23.62
N GLU A 108 11.97 -5.37 23.89
CA GLU A 108 13.36 -5.85 23.98
C GLU A 108 14.10 -5.65 22.65
N LEU A 109 13.48 -6.05 21.54
CA LEU A 109 14.05 -5.85 20.20
C LEU A 109 14.29 -4.37 19.88
N LEU A 110 13.35 -3.50 20.24
CA LEU A 110 13.49 -2.06 20.03
C LEU A 110 14.61 -1.47 20.88
N ASN A 111 14.72 -1.88 22.15
CA ASN A 111 15.79 -1.41 23.04
C ASN A 111 17.17 -1.76 22.50
N GLU A 112 17.36 -3.00 22.02
CA GLU A 112 18.60 -3.43 21.39
C GLU A 112 18.92 -2.62 20.13
N LEU A 113 17.91 -2.38 19.28
CA LEU A 113 18.08 -1.60 18.06
C LEU A 113 18.39 -0.12 18.36
N TYR A 114 17.74 0.48 19.36
CA TYR A 114 18.01 1.87 19.78
C TYR A 114 19.38 2.04 20.43
N SER A 115 19.94 0.97 20.99
CA SER A 115 21.27 1.00 21.63
C SER A 115 22.42 1.09 20.62
N ASN A 116 22.16 0.76 19.35
CA ASN A 116 23.16 0.85 18.30
C ASN A 116 23.14 2.23 17.62
N GLU A 117 24.19 3.03 17.82
CA GLU A 117 24.31 4.38 17.25
C GLU A 117 24.34 4.42 15.71
N ASN A 118 24.64 3.29 15.05
CA ASN A 118 24.63 3.18 13.59
C ASN A 118 23.22 3.03 13.01
N TYR A 119 22.20 2.84 13.85
CA TYR A 119 20.83 2.64 13.41
C TYR A 119 19.97 3.89 13.65
N GLU A 120 19.15 4.20 12.66
CA GLU A 120 18.02 5.12 12.81
C GLU A 120 16.75 4.29 12.86
N VAL A 121 16.24 4.05 14.07
CA VAL A 121 15.16 3.10 14.31
C VAL A 121 13.83 3.83 14.45
N ARG A 122 12.79 3.32 13.79
CA ARG A 122 11.42 3.82 13.92
C ARG A 122 10.43 2.68 14.09
N ALA A 123 9.67 2.70 15.17
CA ALA A 123 8.54 1.80 15.36
C ALA A 123 7.24 2.45 14.87
N VAL A 124 6.48 1.77 14.01
CA VAL A 124 5.21 2.28 13.47
C VAL A 124 4.13 1.19 13.44
N SER A 125 2.87 1.58 13.66
CA SER A 125 1.69 0.71 13.52
C SER A 125 0.78 1.25 12.43
N PHE A 126 0.53 0.46 11.38
CA PHE A 126 -0.40 0.81 10.29
C PHE A 126 -1.83 0.40 10.64
N GLU A 127 -2.35 0.95 11.73
CA GLU A 127 -3.75 0.79 12.14
C GLU A 127 -4.73 1.55 11.23
N ARG A 128 -6.03 1.27 11.41
CA ARG A 128 -7.09 2.00 10.71
C ARG A 128 -6.99 3.49 11.08
N GLY A 129 -6.67 4.33 10.10
CA GLY A 129 -6.52 5.78 10.28
C GLY A 129 -5.29 6.36 9.56
N ILE A 130 -4.27 5.53 9.29
CA ILE A 130 -3.12 5.96 8.47
C ILE A 130 -3.42 5.67 7.00
N SER A 131 -3.49 6.73 6.19
CA SER A 131 -3.69 6.63 4.75
C SER A 131 -2.55 5.87 4.08
N PHE A 132 -2.82 5.18 2.97
CA PHE A 132 -1.77 4.45 2.26
C PHE A 132 -0.66 5.37 1.75
N LYS A 133 -1.00 6.59 1.33
CA LYS A 133 -0.01 7.62 0.99
C LYS A 133 0.95 7.86 2.16
N LYS A 134 0.43 7.99 3.40
CA LYS A 134 1.27 8.22 4.57
C LYS A 134 2.10 7.00 4.95
N GLN A 135 1.59 5.79 4.73
CA GLN A 135 2.37 4.56 4.93
C GLN A 135 3.58 4.53 3.98
N LEU A 136 3.42 4.92 2.71
CA LEU A 136 4.51 4.98 1.73
C LEU A 136 5.56 6.05 2.08
N GLU A 137 5.15 7.18 2.66
CA GLU A 137 6.09 8.22 3.13
C GLU A 137 6.91 7.79 4.36
N ILE A 138 6.41 6.85 5.15
CA ILE A 138 7.11 6.32 6.32
C ILE A 138 8.19 5.31 5.88
N LEU A 139 7.90 4.55 4.82
CA LEU A 139 8.78 3.54 4.26
C LEU A 139 9.95 4.13 3.47
#